data_AF-A0A5T1UP50-F1
#
_entry.id   AF-A0A5T1UP50-F1
#
_cell.length_a   1.000
_cell.length_b   1.000
_cell.length_c   1.000
_cell.angle_alpha   90.00
_cell.angle_beta   90.00
_cell.angle_gamma   90.00
#
_symmetry.space_group_name_H-M   'P 1'
#
loop_
_entity.id
_entity.type
_entity.pdbx_description
1 polymer ?
#
loop_
_entity_poly.entity_id
_entity_poly.type
_entity_poly.pdbx_seq_one_letter_code
_entity_poly.pdbx_strand_id
1 'polypeptide(L)'
;IFPNGDKIIGVIKTQEEKDQGVEYLAKKQGCFHIIGAKSLEHCKEFIITEGFATAATIYKALNKPVIMGVDAGNLSKIVETLKNKFQNTPITLIADNDKKRE
;
A
#
# COMPACT_ATOMS: atom_id res chain seq x y z
N ILE A 1 -11.94 -0.96 -8.73
CA ILE A 1 -11.80 -1.00 -7.25
C ILE A 1 -13.15 -0.61 -6.71
N PHE A 2 -13.71 -1.44 -5.84
CA PHE A 2 -15.01 -1.21 -5.24
C PHE A 2 -14.93 -0.16 -4.13
N PRO A 3 -16.05 0.48 -3.73
CA PRO A 3 -16.06 1.52 -2.69
C PRO A 3 -15.48 1.07 -1.34
N ASN A 4 -15.54 -0.23 -1.03
CA ASN A 4 -14.98 -0.84 0.17
C ASN A 4 -13.46 -1.13 0.07
N GLY A 5 -12.84 -0.78 -1.06
CA GLY A 5 -11.41 -0.97 -1.30
C GLY A 5 -11.02 -2.33 -1.91
N ASP A 6 -12.00 -3.18 -2.21
CA ASP A 6 -11.74 -4.47 -2.88
C ASP A 6 -11.41 -4.27 -4.35
N LYS A 7 -10.60 -5.17 -4.90
CA LYS A 7 -10.26 -5.22 -6.31
C LYS A 7 -10.29 -6.66 -6.80
N ILE A 8 -10.84 -6.88 -7.99
CA ILE A 8 -10.64 -8.14 -8.70
C ILE A 8 -9.19 -8.17 -9.17
N ILE A 9 -8.44 -9.16 -8.71
CA ILE A 9 -7.08 -9.45 -9.18
C ILE A 9 -7.12 -10.62 -10.15
N GLY A 10 -6.24 -10.59 -11.15
CA GLY A 10 -6.05 -11.72 -12.06
C GLY A 10 -5.56 -12.93 -11.27
N VAL A 11 -6.46 -13.85 -11.00
CA VAL A 11 -6.18 -15.15 -10.38
C VAL A 11 -6.20 -16.21 -11.47
N ILE A 12 -5.26 -17.16 -11.39
CA ILE A 12 -5.32 -18.37 -12.20
C ILE A 12 -6.45 -19.22 -11.64
N LYS A 13 -7.57 -19.26 -12.38
CA LYS A 13 -8.77 -20.03 -12.02
C LYS A 13 -8.76 -21.40 -12.68
N THR A 14 -9.33 -22.41 -12.02
CA THR A 14 -9.69 -23.69 -12.65
C THR A 14 -10.76 -23.50 -13.72
N GLN A 15 -11.02 -24.54 -14.52
CA GLN A 15 -12.11 -24.48 -15.49
C GLN A 15 -13.48 -24.38 -14.80
N GLU A 16 -13.72 -25.14 -13.72
CA GLU A 16 -14.99 -25.04 -13.00
C GLU A 16 -15.21 -23.65 -12.39
N GLU A 17 -14.16 -23.04 -11.82
CA GLU A 17 -14.24 -21.69 -11.25
C GLU A 17 -14.56 -20.62 -12.30
N LYS A 18 -14.10 -20.80 -13.55
CA LYS A 18 -14.47 -19.93 -14.67
C LYS A 18 -15.92 -20.12 -15.06
N ASP A 19 -16.36 -21.38 -15.19
CA ASP A 19 -17.72 -21.71 -15.60
C ASP A 19 -18.76 -21.26 -14.55
N GLN A 20 -18.39 -21.25 -13.28
CA GLN A 20 -19.18 -20.73 -12.16
C GLN A 20 -19.10 -19.20 -11.99
N GLY A 21 -18.25 -18.50 -12.76
CA GLY A 21 -18.06 -17.06 -12.65
C GLY A 21 -17.47 -16.62 -11.31
N VAL A 22 -16.67 -17.47 -10.65
CA VAL A 22 -16.11 -17.19 -9.32
C VAL A 22 -15.17 -15.98 -9.40
N GLU A 23 -15.37 -14.98 -8.56
CA GLU A 23 -14.49 -13.82 -8.44
C GLU A 23 -13.70 -13.86 -7.13
N TYR A 24 -12.40 -13.62 -7.23
CA TYR A 24 -11.53 -13.46 -6.06
C TYR A 24 -11.26 -11.98 -5.85
N LEU A 25 -11.76 -11.49 -4.73
CA LEU A 25 -11.54 -10.13 -4.30
C LEU A 25 -10.30 -10.07 -3.42
N ALA A 26 -9.42 -9.12 -3.73
CA ALA A 26 -8.32 -8.74 -2.86
C ALA A 26 -8.60 -7.36 -2.27
N LYS A 27 -8.54 -7.28 -0.95
CA LYS A 27 -8.61 -6.00 -0.26
C LYS A 27 -7.32 -5.23 -0.51
N LYS A 28 -7.43 -4.06 -1.12
CA LYS A 28 -6.28 -3.16 -1.34
C LYS A 28 -6.23 -2.07 -0.28
N GLN A 29 -7.39 -1.50 0.08
CA GLN A 29 -7.46 -0.30 0.89
C GLN A 29 -6.90 -0.53 2.31
N GLY A 30 -5.91 0.28 2.67
CA GLY A 30 -5.21 0.20 3.96
C GLY A 30 -4.18 -0.92 4.01
N CYS A 31 -4.04 -1.75 2.97
CA CYS A 31 -2.96 -2.73 2.89
C CYS A 31 -1.66 -2.04 2.47
N PHE A 32 -0.57 -2.43 3.12
CA PHE A 32 0.76 -1.92 2.83
C PHE A 32 1.80 -3.00 3.12
N HIS A 33 3.02 -2.78 2.63
CA HIS A 33 4.18 -3.62 2.94
C HIS A 33 5.28 -2.77 3.57
N ILE A 34 6.03 -3.33 4.52
CA ILE A 34 7.15 -2.63 5.15
C ILE A 34 8.44 -3.24 4.63
N ILE A 35 9.30 -2.40 4.06
CA ILE A 35 10.65 -2.78 3.66
C ILE A 35 11.62 -2.36 4.78
N GLY A 36 12.49 -3.28 5.19
CA GLY A 36 13.55 -2.99 6.16
C GLY A 36 13.14 -3.04 7.64
N ALA A 37 11.90 -3.45 7.96
CA ALA A 37 11.47 -3.69 9.33
C ALA A 37 10.37 -4.75 9.42
N LYS A 38 10.24 -5.36 10.61
CA LYS A 38 9.17 -6.33 10.92
C LYS A 38 7.92 -5.68 11.50
N SER A 39 8.06 -4.49 12.11
CA SER A 39 6.96 -3.76 12.74
C SER A 39 7.21 -2.25 12.72
N LEU A 40 6.15 -1.48 12.96
CA LEU A 40 6.17 -0.02 13.01
C LEU A 40 6.35 0.55 14.43
N GLU A 41 6.25 -0.29 15.46
CA GLU A 41 6.18 0.12 16.88
C GLU A 41 7.42 0.89 17.37
N HIS A 42 8.58 0.70 16.73
CA HIS A 42 9.85 1.37 17.09
C HIS A 42 10.31 2.39 16.05
N CYS A 43 9.49 2.68 15.04
CA CYS A 43 9.83 3.66 14.02
C CYS A 43 9.64 5.09 14.58
N LYS A 44 10.66 5.93 14.44
CA LYS A 44 10.62 7.35 14.85
C LYS A 44 9.93 8.25 13.83
N GLU A 45 9.78 7.76 12.60
CA GLU A 45 9.13 8.43 11.47
C GLU A 45 8.54 7.37 10.54
N PHE A 46 7.55 7.75 9.74
CA PHE A 46 7.01 6.91 8.67
C PHE A 46 7.31 7.53 7.32
N ILE A 47 8.08 6.81 6.51
CA ILE A 47 8.30 7.13 5.11
C ILE A 47 7.36 6.26 4.29
N ILE A 48 6.39 6.87 3.62
CA ILE A 48 5.37 6.19 2.83
C ILE A 48 5.63 6.48 1.36
N THR A 49 5.61 5.43 0.53
CA THR A 49 5.86 5.52 -0.92
C THR A 49 4.74 4.85 -1.72
N GLU A 50 4.54 5.27 -2.97
CA GLU A 50 3.76 4.51 -3.95
C GLU A 50 4.62 3.46 -4.66
N GLY A 51 4.18 2.20 -4.65
CA GLY A 51 4.81 1.12 -5.39
C GLY A 51 6.08 0.54 -4.75
N PHE A 52 6.33 -0.75 -5.05
CA PHE A 52 7.46 -1.49 -4.46
C PHE A 52 8.82 -1.00 -4.93
N ALA A 53 8.97 -0.68 -6.22
CA ALA A 53 10.26 -0.26 -6.77
C ALA A 53 10.76 1.04 -6.13
N THR A 54 9.86 2.02 -5.96
CA THR A 54 10.13 3.28 -5.27
C THR A 54 10.49 3.02 -3.81
N ALA A 55 9.68 2.22 -3.10
CA ALA A 55 9.95 1.86 -1.71
C ALA A 55 11.34 1.23 -1.52
N ALA A 56 11.70 0.27 -2.38
CA ALA A 56 12.98 -0.42 -2.32
C ALA A 56 14.16 0.53 -2.64
N THR A 57 13.97 1.47 -3.56
CA THR A 57 14.97 2.47 -3.92
C THR A 57 15.22 3.44 -2.75
N ILE A 58 14.16 3.93 -2.12
CA ILE A 58 14.26 4.79 -0.93
C ILE A 58 14.89 4.05 0.25
N TYR A 59 14.51 2.79 0.47
CA TYR A 59 15.13 1.96 1.51
C TYR A 59 16.64 1.82 1.27
N LYS A 60 17.07 1.53 0.03
CA LYS A 60 18.50 1.43 -0.31
C LYS A 60 19.24 2.76 -0.12
N ALA A 61 18.60 3.89 -0.41
CA ALA A 61 19.22 5.20 -0.31
C ALA A 61 19.34 5.69 1.15
N LEU A 62 18.34 5.43 1.99
CA LEU A 62 18.26 5.97 3.34
C LEU A 62 18.62 4.97 4.44
N ASN A 63 18.59 3.66 4.13
CA ASN A 63 18.69 2.57 5.10
C ASN A 63 17.72 2.71 6.29
N LYS A 64 16.51 3.22 6.02
CA LYS A 64 15.43 3.42 6.99
C LYS A 64 14.18 2.65 6.57
N PRO A 65 13.35 2.15 7.49
CA PRO A 65 12.12 1.45 7.14
C PRO A 65 11.21 2.29 6.24
N VAL A 66 10.66 1.67 5.19
CA VAL A 66 9.76 2.32 4.22
C VAL A 66 8.46 1.54 4.12
N ILE A 67 7.35 2.25 4.17
CA ILE A 67 6.00 1.73 3.99
C ILE A 67 5.63 1.90 2.51
N MET A 68 5.43 0.77 1.83
CA MET A 68 4.94 0.73 0.46
C MET A 68 3.42 0.68 0.45
N GLY A 69 2.79 1.69 -0.16
CA GLY A 69 1.40 1.65 -0.57
C GLY A 69 1.25 1.10 -1.99
N VAL A 70 0.15 0.40 -2.24
CA VAL A 70 -0.11 -0.26 -3.53
C VAL A 70 -0.23 0.71 -4.70
N ASP A 71 -0.95 1.82 -4.51
CA ASP A 71 -1.15 2.89 -5.50
C ASP A 71 -1.54 4.21 -4.79
N ALA A 72 -1.63 5.31 -5.54
CA ALA A 72 -1.98 6.65 -5.03
C ALA A 72 -3.30 6.66 -4.22
N GLY A 73 -4.31 5.91 -4.68
CA GLY A 73 -5.63 5.84 -4.04
C GLY A 73 -5.62 5.10 -2.70
N ASN A 74 -4.54 4.39 -2.38
CA ASN A 74 -4.35 3.68 -1.12
C ASN A 74 -3.63 4.52 -0.05
N LEU A 75 -2.83 5.51 -0.46
CA LEU A 75 -1.92 6.25 0.42
C LEU A 75 -2.66 7.00 1.54
N SER A 76 -3.76 7.68 1.21
CA SER A 76 -4.54 8.44 2.19
C SER A 76 -5.07 7.55 3.32
N LYS A 77 -5.50 6.33 2.99
CA LYS A 77 -6.00 5.39 4.00
C LYS A 77 -4.88 4.87 4.89
N ILE A 78 -3.70 4.58 4.33
CA ILE A 78 -2.53 4.21 5.12
C ILE A 78 -2.21 5.33 6.12
N VAL A 79 -2.14 6.59 5.64
CA VAL A 79 -1.86 7.75 6.51
C VAL A 79 -2.88 7.87 7.64
N GLU A 80 -4.18 7.74 7.33
CA GLU A 80 -5.24 7.76 8.35
C GLU A 80 -5.06 6.64 9.39
N THR A 81 -4.82 5.41 8.94
CA THR A 81 -4.58 4.25 9.82
C THR A 81 -3.38 4.47 10.72
N LEU A 82 -2.27 5.00 10.18
CA LEU A 82 -1.07 5.25 10.95
C LEU A 82 -1.25 6.37 11.97
N LYS A 83 -1.90 7.48 11.60
CA LYS A 83 -2.18 8.58 12.53
C LYS A 83 -3.08 8.16 13.69
N ASN A 84 -4.06 7.29 13.42
CA ASN A 84 -4.96 6.79 14.46
C ASN A 84 -4.25 5.85 15.44
N LYS A 85 -3.32 5.03 14.94
CA LYS A 85 -2.59 4.04 15.76
C LYS A 85 -1.36 4.63 16.47
N PHE A 86 -0.59 5.46 15.78
CA PHE A 86 0.69 6.00 16.22
C PHE A 86 0.60 7.53 16.30
N GLN A 87 0.14 8.01 17.45
CA GLN A 87 -0.03 9.45 17.66
C GLN A 87 1.33 10.16 17.66
N ASN A 88 1.40 11.33 17.04
CA ASN A 88 2.56 12.21 16.98
C ASN A 88 3.81 11.66 16.25
N THR A 89 3.70 10.57 15.49
CA THR A 89 4.81 10.13 14.62
C THR A 89 4.82 10.93 13.30
N PRO A 90 5.95 11.56 12.91
CA PRO A 90 6.07 12.27 11.64
C PRO A 90 5.85 11.36 10.44
N ILE A 91 5.16 11.87 9.41
CA ILE A 91 4.87 11.14 8.17
C ILE A 91 5.44 11.93 6.99
N THR A 92 6.25 11.27 6.18
CA THR A 92 6.72 11.74 4.86
C THR A 92 6.05 10.91 3.78
N LEU A 93 5.41 11.56 2.80
CA LEU A 93 4.79 10.90 1.66
C LEU A 93 5.59 11.18 0.38
N ILE A 94 5.96 10.12 -0.34
CA ILE A 94 6.70 10.17 -1.60
C ILE A 94 5.85 9.45 -2.65
N ALA A 95 5.13 10.20 -3.47
CA ALA A 95 4.24 9.65 -4.50
C ALA A 95 4.67 10.15 -5.88
N ASP A 96 4.18 9.47 -6.92
CA ASP A 96 4.45 9.87 -8.29
C ASP A 96 3.81 11.24 -8.58
N ASN A 97 4.53 12.07 -9.34
CA ASN A 97 4.07 13.41 -9.72
C ASN A 97 3.15 13.36 -10.96
N ASP A 98 2.18 12.45 -10.92
CA ASP A 98 1.24 12.27 -12.02
C ASP A 98 0.03 13.18 -11.82
N LYS A 99 -0.23 14.02 -12.83
CA LYS A 99 -1.48 14.76 -12.90
C LYS A 99 -2.57 13.78 -13.32
N LYS A 100 -3.62 13.64 -12.49
CA LYS A 100 -4.88 13.05 -12.96
C LYS A 100 -5.36 13.85 -14.17
N ARG A 101 -5.31 13.24 -15.36
CA ARG A 101 -6.22 13.62 -16.44
C ARG A 101 -7.53 12.93 -16.10
N GLU A 102 -8.45 13.70 -15.53
CA GLU A 102 -9.87 13.32 -15.46
C GLU A 102 -10.51 13.47 -16.84
#